data_AF-A0A1X7GNA7-F1
#
_entry.id   AF-A0A1X7GNA7-F1
#
_cell.length_a   1.000
_cell.length_b   1.000
_cell.length_c   1.000
_cell.angle_alpha   90.00
_cell.angle_beta   90.00
_cell.angle_gamma   90.00
#
_symmetry.space_group_name_H-M   'P 1'
#
loop_
_entity.id
_entity.type
_entity.pdbx_description
1 polymer ?
#
loop_
_entity_poly.entity_id
_entity_poly.type
_entity_poly.pdbx_seq_one_letter_code
_entity_poly.pdbx_strand_id
1 'polypeptide(L)'
;MRKYKGSRSTKSPSRKRNFGEKKVNLNSLGKAKRLEFLNEWGPHMKEHDPVRYYCMIGRPLPKKYQAKPKVQITPVNAYVPPQSKLSKEELDAKLKKEAEERKAKEEKAFKEHQEKMKEQQRLEYNRRIAQKQNRLVHWCDANRSGNWKSIHSEEFENKYGAKKNKSYY
;
A
#
# COMPACT_ATOMS: atom_id res chain seq x y z
N MET A 1 -3.28 8.82 74.58
CA MET A 1 -2.25 8.12 73.76
C MET A 1 -2.86 7.59 72.47
N ARG A 2 -2.30 7.96 71.31
CA ARG A 2 -2.72 7.47 69.98
C ARG A 2 -2.32 5.99 69.86
N LYS A 3 -3.30 5.08 69.79
CA LYS A 3 -3.04 3.62 69.73
C LYS A 3 -2.64 3.22 68.31
N TYR A 4 -1.35 3.00 68.06
CA TYR A 4 -0.86 2.53 66.76
C TYR A 4 -1.12 1.03 66.57
N LYS A 5 -1.71 0.65 65.43
CA LYS A 5 -1.93 -0.76 65.07
C LYS A 5 -0.59 -1.36 64.64
N GLY A 6 0.11 -2.03 65.56
CA GLY A 6 1.30 -2.83 65.24
C GLY A 6 1.00 -3.89 64.19
N SER A 7 2.03 -4.35 63.47
CA SER A 7 1.89 -5.41 62.47
C SER A 7 1.37 -6.67 63.14
N ARG A 8 0.13 -7.06 62.87
CA ARG A 8 -0.36 -8.39 63.25
C ARG A 8 0.49 -9.38 62.46
N SER A 9 1.33 -10.15 63.14
CA SER A 9 1.94 -11.36 62.61
C SER A 9 0.90 -12.15 61.83
N THR A 10 1.19 -12.48 60.57
CA THR A 10 0.39 -13.32 59.66
C THR A 10 0.41 -14.80 60.05
N LYS A 11 0.71 -15.12 61.32
CA LYS A 11 0.66 -16.49 61.84
C LYS A 11 -0.78 -16.82 62.28
N SER A 12 -1.15 -18.08 62.09
CA SER A 12 -2.43 -18.67 62.49
C SER A 12 -2.75 -18.38 63.98
N PRO A 13 -4.04 -18.28 64.35
CA PRO A 13 -4.48 -17.97 65.72
C PRO A 13 -3.85 -18.88 66.79
N SER A 14 -3.60 -20.15 66.47
CA SER A 14 -3.02 -21.14 67.40
C SER A 14 -1.55 -20.89 67.77
N ARG A 15 -0.81 -20.08 67.00
CA ARG A 15 0.62 -19.76 67.26
C ARG A 15 0.83 -18.44 67.99
N LYS A 16 -0.22 -17.76 68.45
CA LYS A 16 -0.10 -16.48 69.17
C LYS A 16 0.10 -16.74 70.65
N ARG A 17 1.36 -16.77 71.09
CA ARG A 17 1.68 -16.64 72.53
C ARG A 17 1.35 -15.20 72.95
N ASN A 18 0.52 -15.05 73.98
CA ASN A 18 0.02 -13.76 74.51
C ASN A 18 1.06 -12.94 75.30
N PHE A 19 2.33 -13.35 75.32
CA PHE A 19 3.37 -12.74 76.15
C PHE A 19 4.53 -12.20 75.31
N GLY A 20 4.30 -11.11 74.61
CA GLY A 20 5.38 -10.38 73.94
C GLY A 20 4.93 -8.96 73.58
N GLU A 21 5.76 -7.97 73.91
CA GLU A 21 5.55 -6.59 73.50
C GLU A 21 5.35 -6.53 71.98
N LYS A 22 4.30 -5.82 71.55
CA LYS A 22 4.03 -5.64 70.12
C LYS A 22 5.16 -4.83 69.51
N LYS A 23 6.03 -5.48 68.73
CA LYS A 23 7.07 -4.79 67.96
C LYS A 23 6.43 -3.64 67.16
N VAL A 24 6.92 -2.42 67.41
CA VAL A 24 6.40 -1.22 66.75
C VAL A 24 6.71 -1.31 65.26
N ASN A 25 5.68 -1.11 64.42
CA ASN A 25 5.86 -1.12 62.97
C ASN A 25 6.44 0.23 62.52
N LEU A 26 7.77 0.34 62.51
CA LEU A 26 8.49 1.55 62.13
C LEU A 26 8.11 2.07 60.73
N ASN A 27 7.77 1.18 59.80
CA ASN A 27 7.34 1.56 58.45
C ASN A 27 6.02 2.33 58.46
N SER A 28 5.07 1.94 59.33
CA SER A 28 3.80 2.67 59.49
C SER A 28 3.99 4.03 60.17
N LEU A 29 4.92 4.14 61.11
CA LEU A 29 5.27 5.41 61.74
C LEU A 29 5.95 6.36 60.76
N GLY A 30 6.88 5.86 59.96
CA GLY A 30 7.54 6.65 58.91
C GLY A 30 6.54 7.16 57.86
N LYS A 31 5.56 6.34 57.48
CA LYS A 31 4.46 6.76 56.59
C LYS A 31 3.58 7.84 57.21
N ALA A 32 3.19 7.69 58.48
CA ALA A 32 2.36 8.67 59.18
C ALA A 32 3.07 10.03 59.30
N LYS A 33 4.33 10.04 59.76
CA LYS A 33 5.14 11.26 59.85
C LYS A 33 5.36 11.93 58.49
N ARG A 34 5.59 11.13 57.44
CA ARG A 34 5.70 11.65 56.06
C ARG A 34 4.41 12.33 55.62
N LEU A 35 3.25 11.76 55.97
CA LEU A 35 1.95 12.34 55.63
C LEU A 35 1.69 13.65 56.38
N GLU A 36 2.02 13.70 57.68
CA GLU A 36 1.95 14.92 58.50
C GLU A 36 2.84 16.02 57.89
N PHE A 37 4.09 15.70 57.54
CA PHE A 37 5.00 16.62 56.85
C PHE A 37 4.46 17.11 55.50
N LEU A 38 3.90 16.20 54.68
CA LEU A 38 3.33 16.56 53.38
C LEU A 38 2.05 17.42 53.50
N ASN A 39 1.30 17.30 54.58
CA ASN A 39 0.13 18.15 54.82
C ASN A 39 0.52 19.58 55.17
N GLU A 40 1.61 19.76 55.93
CA GLU A 40 2.09 21.07 56.36
C GLU A 40 2.92 21.77 55.27
N TRP A 41 3.91 21.08 54.70
CA TRP A 41 4.88 21.67 53.76
C TRP A 41 4.62 21.33 52.29
N GLY A 42 3.70 20.40 52.01
CA GLY A 42 3.44 19.93 50.65
C GLY A 42 3.03 21.02 49.67
N PRO A 43 2.12 21.95 50.01
CA PRO A 43 1.74 23.04 49.11
C PRO A 43 2.93 23.91 48.71
N HIS A 44 3.73 24.34 49.69
CA HIS A 44 4.92 25.17 49.46
C HIS A 44 5.97 24.45 48.59
N MET A 45 6.23 23.17 48.88
CA MET A 45 7.16 22.38 48.08
C MET A 45 6.69 22.18 46.64
N LYS A 46 5.38 22.05 46.41
CA LYS A 46 4.84 21.87 45.06
C LYS A 46 5.06 23.10 44.17
N GLU A 47 5.18 24.28 44.76
CA GLU A 47 5.45 25.54 44.05
C GLU A 47 6.94 25.76 43.81
N HIS A 48 7.78 25.58 44.84
CA HIS A 48 9.21 25.90 44.75
C HIS A 48 10.10 24.72 44.30
N ASP A 49 9.78 23.49 44.71
CA ASP A 49 10.53 22.27 44.39
C ASP A 49 9.60 21.08 44.11
N PRO A 50 8.90 21.10 42.96
CA PRO A 50 7.95 20.06 42.61
C PRO A 50 8.62 18.69 42.48
N VAL A 51 9.91 18.63 42.11
CA VAL A 51 10.66 17.38 41.97
C VAL A 51 10.65 16.63 43.29
N ARG A 52 11.07 17.30 44.37
CA ARG A 52 11.16 16.70 45.69
C ARG A 52 9.78 16.32 46.25
N TYR A 53 8.76 17.13 45.99
CA TYR A 53 7.37 16.82 46.37
C TYR A 53 6.87 15.50 45.74
N TYR A 54 6.99 15.37 44.41
CA TYR A 54 6.51 14.16 43.71
C TYR A 54 7.35 12.91 44.04
N CYS A 55 8.66 13.06 44.29
CA CYS A 55 9.52 11.99 44.81
C CYS A 55 9.05 11.46 46.18
N MET A 56 8.69 12.33 47.12
CA MET A 56 8.26 11.93 48.47
C MET A 56 6.91 11.18 48.47
N ILE A 57 6.02 11.55 47.55
CA ILE A 57 4.73 10.86 47.34
C ILE A 57 4.92 9.55 46.57
N GLY A 58 6.06 9.36 45.90
CA GLY A 58 6.34 8.17 45.08
C GLY A 58 5.61 8.19 43.74
N ARG A 59 5.42 9.37 43.16
CA ARG A 59 4.79 9.55 41.83
C ARG A 59 5.80 10.15 40.85
N PRO A 60 5.69 9.84 39.55
CA PRO A 60 6.51 10.48 38.54
C PRO A 60 6.19 11.98 38.47
N LEU A 61 7.20 12.79 38.18
CA LEU A 61 7.06 14.23 38.00
C LEU A 61 6.13 14.52 36.81
N PRO A 62 5.05 15.32 36.97
CA PRO A 62 4.19 15.68 35.86
C PRO A 62 4.92 16.40 34.72
N LYS A 63 4.48 16.20 33.47
CA LYS A 63 5.06 16.84 32.27
C LYS A 63 5.19 18.37 32.37
N LYS A 64 4.29 19.03 33.11
CA LYS A 64 4.34 20.49 33.34
C LYS A 64 5.59 20.98 34.07
N TYR A 65 6.23 20.12 34.87
CA TYR A 65 7.46 20.44 35.61
C TYR A 65 8.70 19.79 35.01
N GLN A 66 8.55 18.98 33.95
CA GLN A 66 9.69 18.39 33.25
C GLN A 66 10.27 19.41 32.27
N ALA A 67 11.60 19.53 32.25
CA ALA A 67 12.29 20.31 31.24
C ALA A 67 12.02 19.69 29.86
N LYS A 68 11.43 20.47 28.95
CA LYS A 68 11.26 20.02 27.57
C LYS A 68 12.65 19.89 26.93
N PRO A 69 12.94 18.80 26.20
CA PRO A 69 14.19 18.70 25.47
C PRO A 69 14.29 19.89 24.49
N LYS A 70 15.41 20.62 24.54
CA LYS A 70 15.65 21.79 23.67
C LYS A 70 15.75 21.41 22.19
N VAL A 71 16.15 20.16 21.93
CA VAL A 71 16.31 19.61 20.58
C VAL A 71 15.22 18.57 20.37
N GLN A 72 14.44 18.74 19.31
CA GLN A 72 13.52 17.68 18.87
C GLN A 72 14.38 16.53 18.35
N ILE A 73 14.49 15.46 19.14
CA ILE A 73 15.09 14.18 18.71
C ILE A 73 14.02 13.42 17.92
N THR A 74 13.54 14.00 16.83
CA THR A 74 12.83 13.24 15.83
C THR A 74 13.89 12.58 14.93
N PRO A 75 13.75 11.30 14.57
CA PRO A 75 14.62 10.72 13.57
C PRO A 75 14.35 11.43 12.25
N VAL A 76 15.25 12.31 11.83
CA VAL A 76 15.20 12.94 10.52
C VAL A 76 15.47 11.84 9.48
N ASN A 77 14.41 11.33 8.88
CA ASN A 77 14.40 10.49 7.67
C ASN A 77 15.43 9.34 7.66
N ALA A 78 15.11 8.20 8.30
CA ALA A 78 15.91 6.98 8.23
C ALA A 78 15.92 6.30 6.84
N TYR A 79 15.16 6.83 5.86
CA TYR A 79 15.11 6.27 4.52
C TYR A 79 16.23 6.86 3.66
N VAL A 80 17.31 6.08 3.53
CA VAL A 80 18.43 6.33 2.64
C VAL A 80 18.19 5.53 1.35
N PRO A 81 17.96 6.17 0.19
CA PRO A 81 17.73 5.48 -1.07
C PRO A 81 18.85 4.47 -1.37
N PRO A 82 18.54 3.30 -1.94
CA PRO A 82 19.53 2.25 -2.18
C PRO A 82 20.68 2.72 -3.08
N GLN A 83 20.45 3.71 -3.95
CA GLN A 83 21.47 4.33 -4.80
C GLN A 83 22.54 5.07 -4.00
N SER A 84 22.16 5.69 -2.88
CA SER A 84 23.10 6.44 -2.02
C SER A 84 23.93 5.55 -1.09
N LYS A 85 23.65 4.24 -1.05
CA LYS A 85 24.43 3.23 -0.32
C LYS A 85 25.55 2.62 -1.15
N LEU A 86 25.56 2.87 -2.47
CA LEU A 86 26.55 2.34 -3.40
C LEU A 86 27.74 3.30 -3.53
N SER A 87 28.91 2.76 -3.84
CA SER A 87 30.05 3.60 -4.22
C SER A 87 29.79 4.27 -5.58
N LYS A 88 30.48 5.37 -5.86
CA LYS A 88 30.32 6.12 -7.13
C LYS A 88 30.59 5.24 -8.36
N GLU A 89 31.55 4.32 -8.24
CA GLU A 89 31.94 3.39 -9.30
C GLU A 89 30.87 2.31 -9.54
N GLU A 90 30.30 1.77 -8.46
CA GLU A 90 29.21 0.79 -8.55
C GLU A 90 27.93 1.38 -9.15
N LEU A 91 27.64 2.65 -8.83
CA LEU A 91 26.50 3.36 -9.40
C LEU A 91 26.69 3.59 -10.90
N ASP A 92 27.86 4.04 -11.33
CA ASP A 92 28.17 4.26 -12.75
C ASP A 92 28.15 2.94 -13.55
N ALA A 93 28.68 1.86 -12.99
CA ALA A 93 28.62 0.53 -13.61
C ALA A 93 27.17 0.03 -13.80
N LYS A 94 26.27 0.29 -12.85
CA LYS A 94 24.84 -0.05 -12.99
C LYS A 94 24.16 0.79 -14.06
N LEU A 95 24.41 2.09 -14.09
CA LEU A 95 23.82 3.00 -15.08
C LEU A 95 24.27 2.63 -16.51
N LYS A 96 25.54 2.25 -16.69
CA LYS A 96 26.05 1.79 -17.99
C LYS A 96 25.37 0.50 -18.46
N LYS A 97 25.23 -0.50 -17.57
CA LYS A 97 24.51 -1.74 -17.88
C LYS A 97 23.04 -1.48 -18.24
N GLU A 98 22.36 -0.64 -17.48
CA GLU A 98 20.97 -0.27 -17.76
C GLU A 98 20.85 0.45 -19.11
N ALA A 99 21.77 1.37 -19.43
CA ALA A 99 21.79 2.06 -20.70
C ALA A 99 22.01 1.11 -21.89
N GLU A 100 22.92 0.14 -21.75
CA GLU A 100 23.17 -0.90 -22.76
C GLU A 100 21.94 -1.81 -22.96
N GLU A 101 21.30 -2.24 -21.86
CA GLU A 101 20.08 -3.05 -21.93
C GLU A 101 18.92 -2.31 -22.60
N ARG A 102 18.76 -1.00 -22.33
CA ARG A 102 17.74 -0.19 -23.01
C ARG A 102 18.01 -0.09 -24.51
N LYS A 103 19.25 0.19 -24.91
CA LYS A 103 19.64 0.24 -26.34
C LYS A 103 19.37 -1.09 -27.03
N ALA A 104 19.74 -2.21 -26.41
CA ALA A 104 19.49 -3.54 -26.97
C ALA A 104 17.99 -3.83 -27.12
N LYS A 105 17.16 -3.44 -26.14
CA LYS A 105 15.70 -3.58 -26.21
C LYS A 105 15.09 -2.71 -27.32
N GLU A 106 15.53 -1.46 -27.44
CA GLU A 106 15.09 -0.53 -28.48
C GLU A 106 15.44 -1.04 -29.87
N GLU A 107 16.68 -1.50 -30.09
CA GLU A 107 17.11 -2.08 -31.36
C GLU A 107 16.31 -3.34 -31.73
N LYS A 108 16.04 -4.21 -30.75
CA LYS A 108 15.22 -5.41 -30.97
C LYS A 108 13.79 -5.04 -31.34
N ALA A 109 13.17 -4.14 -30.60
CA ALA A 109 11.81 -3.67 -30.88
C ALA A 109 11.71 -3.00 -32.26
N PHE A 110 12.73 -2.22 -32.65
CA PHE A 110 12.79 -1.60 -33.96
C PHE A 110 12.89 -2.63 -35.09
N LYS A 111 13.74 -3.67 -34.95
CA LYS A 111 13.85 -4.75 -35.94
C LYS A 111 12.54 -5.54 -36.07
N GLU A 112 11.93 -5.92 -34.96
CA GLU A 112 10.63 -6.62 -34.96
C GLU A 112 9.54 -5.77 -35.64
N HIS A 113 9.53 -4.46 -35.41
CA HIS A 113 8.61 -3.55 -36.08
C HIS A 113 8.84 -3.52 -37.60
N GLN A 114 10.09 -3.43 -38.06
CA GLN A 114 10.40 -3.47 -39.49
C GLN A 114 9.98 -4.79 -40.15
N GLU A 115 10.19 -5.92 -39.48
CA GLU A 115 9.79 -7.24 -39.98
C GLU A 115 8.27 -7.34 -40.12
N LYS A 116 7.52 -6.92 -39.09
CA LYS A 116 6.05 -6.87 -39.13
C LYS A 116 5.53 -6.01 -40.29
N MET A 117 6.12 -4.84 -40.51
CA MET A 117 5.72 -3.98 -41.63
C MET A 117 5.98 -4.65 -42.99
N LYS A 118 7.13 -5.32 -43.16
CA LYS A 118 7.44 -6.06 -44.40
C LYS A 118 6.49 -7.25 -44.62
N GLU A 119 6.16 -7.97 -43.56
CA GLU A 119 5.21 -9.10 -43.62
C GLU A 119 3.81 -8.62 -43.97
N GLN A 120 3.32 -7.56 -43.34
CA GLN A 120 2.04 -6.95 -43.67
C GLN A 120 1.98 -6.51 -45.13
N GLN A 121 3.02 -5.85 -45.64
CA GLN A 121 3.10 -5.47 -47.06
C GLN A 121 3.04 -6.68 -47.99
N ARG A 122 3.72 -7.79 -47.65
CA ARG A 122 3.64 -9.05 -48.43
C ARG A 122 2.22 -9.63 -48.40
N LEU A 123 1.58 -9.67 -47.25
CA LEU A 123 0.20 -10.17 -47.09
C LEU A 123 -0.80 -9.31 -47.86
N GLU A 124 -0.69 -7.99 -47.77
CA GLU A 124 -1.54 -7.06 -48.51
C GLU A 124 -1.35 -7.19 -50.02
N TYR A 125 -0.11 -7.30 -50.49
CA TYR A 125 0.19 -7.55 -51.90
C TYR A 125 -0.46 -8.85 -52.37
N ASN A 126 -0.25 -9.96 -51.64
CA ASN A 126 -0.83 -11.26 -51.96
C ASN A 126 -2.37 -11.20 -51.98
N ARG A 127 -2.97 -10.55 -50.99
CA ARG A 127 -4.43 -10.36 -50.92
C ARG A 127 -4.95 -9.56 -52.12
N ARG A 128 -4.27 -8.47 -52.50
CA ARG A 128 -4.65 -7.64 -53.64
C ARG A 128 -4.54 -8.39 -54.97
N ILE A 129 -3.49 -9.19 -55.15
CA ILE A 129 -3.32 -10.03 -56.34
C ILE A 129 -4.40 -11.12 -56.39
N ALA A 130 -4.67 -11.81 -55.27
CA ALA A 130 -5.72 -12.82 -55.21
C ALA A 130 -7.10 -12.24 -55.53
N GLN A 131 -7.45 -11.06 -54.98
CA GLN A 131 -8.69 -10.36 -55.32
C GLN A 131 -8.76 -9.98 -56.81
N LYS A 132 -7.65 -9.49 -57.39
CA LYS A 132 -7.57 -9.17 -58.82
C LYS A 132 -7.77 -10.42 -59.68
N GLN A 133 -7.14 -11.54 -59.31
CA GLN A 133 -7.30 -12.81 -60.00
C GLN A 133 -8.74 -13.31 -59.90
N ASN A 134 -9.34 -13.34 -58.70
CA ASN A 134 -10.74 -13.74 -58.51
C ASN A 134 -11.73 -12.87 -59.30
N ARG A 135 -11.41 -11.59 -59.54
CA ARG A 135 -12.22 -10.69 -60.38
C ARG A 135 -12.13 -11.04 -61.87
N LEU A 136 -10.96 -11.44 -62.33
CA LEU A 136 -10.69 -11.72 -63.75
C LEU A 136 -11.03 -13.17 -64.13
N VAL A 137 -10.73 -14.10 -63.24
CA VAL A 137 -10.87 -15.55 -63.42
C VAL A 137 -11.72 -16.05 -62.28
N HIS A 138 -12.95 -16.41 -62.59
CA HIS A 138 -13.87 -17.06 -61.67
C HIS A 138 -14.12 -18.48 -62.16
N TRP A 139 -14.32 -19.41 -61.22
CA TRP A 139 -14.74 -20.76 -61.56
C TRP A 139 -16.15 -20.70 -62.15
N CYS A 140 -16.30 -21.18 -63.39
CA CYS A 140 -17.62 -21.37 -63.98
C CYS A 140 -18.31 -22.54 -63.29
N ASP A 141 -19.33 -22.23 -62.49
CA ASP A 141 -20.24 -23.24 -61.95
C ASP A 141 -21.24 -23.62 -63.04
N ALA A 142 -21.15 -24.86 -63.55
CA ALA A 142 -21.98 -25.36 -64.64
C ALA A 142 -23.48 -25.47 -64.27
N ASN A 143 -23.79 -25.54 -62.97
CA ASN A 143 -25.16 -25.64 -62.46
C ASN A 143 -25.76 -24.26 -62.13
N ARG A 144 -24.94 -23.21 -62.12
CA ARG A 144 -25.41 -21.83 -62.07
C ARG A 144 -25.53 -21.32 -63.49
N SER A 145 -26.73 -20.89 -63.88
CA SER A 145 -26.84 -19.98 -65.00
C SER A 145 -25.99 -18.75 -64.66
N GLY A 146 -25.02 -18.40 -65.52
CA GLY A 146 -24.17 -17.23 -65.31
C GLY A 146 -24.96 -15.92 -65.36
N ASN A 147 -24.44 -14.88 -66.02
CA ASN A 147 -25.24 -13.66 -66.26
C ASN A 147 -26.40 -13.85 -67.26
N TRP A 148 -26.63 -15.08 -67.72
CA TRP A 148 -27.69 -15.45 -68.64
C TRP A 148 -28.92 -15.85 -67.83
N LYS A 149 -29.91 -14.96 -67.77
CA LYS A 149 -31.22 -15.26 -67.18
C LYS A 149 -32.16 -15.71 -68.30
N SER A 150 -33.01 -16.70 -68.01
CA SER A 150 -34.05 -17.09 -68.95
C SER A 150 -34.94 -15.90 -69.27
N ILE A 151 -35.27 -15.70 -70.55
CA ILE A 151 -36.22 -14.68 -71.01
C ILE A 151 -37.63 -14.89 -70.44
N HIS A 152 -37.91 -16.09 -69.91
CA HIS A 152 -39.16 -16.47 -69.26
C HIS A 152 -39.07 -16.47 -67.73
N SER A 153 -37.96 -16.00 -67.15
CA SER A 153 -37.83 -15.87 -65.70
C SER A 153 -38.57 -14.65 -65.18
N GLU A 154 -39.20 -14.78 -64.01
CA GLU A 154 -39.98 -13.70 -63.40
C GLU A 154 -39.13 -12.44 -63.14
N GLU A 155 -37.84 -12.61 -62.85
CA GLU A 155 -36.88 -11.51 -62.71
C GLU A 155 -36.60 -10.77 -64.03
N PHE A 156 -36.57 -11.47 -65.17
CA PHE A 156 -36.39 -10.87 -66.50
C PHE A 156 -37.65 -10.08 -66.90
N GLU A 157 -38.82 -10.67 -66.68
CA GLU A 157 -40.12 -10.02 -66.92
C GLU A 157 -40.31 -8.76 -66.06
N ASN A 158 -39.91 -8.80 -64.79
CA ASN A 158 -39.99 -7.64 -63.88
C ASN A 158 -39.03 -6.50 -64.28
N LYS A 159 -37.84 -6.84 -64.81
CA LYS A 159 -36.79 -5.88 -65.16
C LYS A 159 -36.94 -5.28 -66.57
N TYR A 160 -37.30 -6.11 -67.55
CA TYR A 160 -37.31 -5.74 -68.97
C TYR A 160 -38.70 -5.74 -69.62
N GLY A 161 -39.74 -6.29 -68.98
CA GLY A 161 -41.14 -6.02 -69.34
C GLY A 161 -42.08 -7.22 -69.33
N ALA A 162 -43.19 -7.08 -68.59
CA ALA A 162 -44.55 -7.55 -68.93
C ALA A 162 -45.58 -7.24 -67.82
N LYS A 163 -45.18 -7.18 -66.54
CA LYS A 163 -46.11 -6.95 -65.40
C LYS A 163 -46.31 -5.48 -65.01
N LYS A 164 -45.45 -4.55 -65.44
CA LYS A 164 -45.59 -3.11 -65.10
C LYS A 164 -46.89 -2.46 -65.61
N ASN A 165 -47.61 -3.11 -66.53
CA ASN A 165 -48.85 -2.59 -67.15
C ASN A 165 -50.09 -3.47 -66.90
N LYS A 166 -50.10 -4.38 -65.91
CA LYS A 166 -51.26 -5.26 -65.60
C LYS A 166 -52.06 -4.82 -64.36
N SER A 167 -52.01 -3.54 -63.99
CA SER A 167 -52.83 -2.97 -62.90
C SER A 167 -53.85 -1.94 -63.40
N TYR A 168 -54.53 -2.21 -64.51
CA TYR A 168 -55.76 -1.50 -64.87
C TYR A 168 -56.62 -2.49 -65.66
N TYR A 169 -57.55 -3.14 -64.95
CA TYR A 169 -58.89 -3.61 -65.33
C TYR A 169 -59.35 -4.65 -64.31
#